data_AF-A0A3G4VV51-F1
#
_entry.id   AF-A0A3G4VV51-F1
#
_cell.length_a   1.000
_cell.length_b   1.000
_cell.length_c   1.000
_cell.angle_alpha   90.00
_cell.angle_beta   90.00
_cell.angle_gamma   90.00
#
_symmetry.space_group_name_H-M   'P 1'
#
loop_
_entity.id
_entity.type
_entity.pdbx_description
1 polymer ?
#
loop_
_entity_poly.entity_id
_entity_poly.type
_entity_poly.pdbx_seq_one_letter_code
_entity_poly.pdbx_strand_id
1 'polypeptide(L)'
;MSGTSEGTGSAADSIRSATTERHPAVPATAPPSRAESERRDYRAAFNAAHLAMAVVDRGGYVVAANDALAALLGTEPQALVEQHAADLVDLAAEARTWQAYQEVLRGRQARLRCTRRLKHPDGHSLWTEVTLGPVPGTGEVLLSVADISDRRDLQARLRHLQMHDPVTRLPNRTLFFERLSAALEHSSYEQGGTGRIGLCYLDLDGFKAVNDTLGHRVGDRLLTAVAARLTQCADQSGYGRTGGHLVARLGGDEFALLVEDSTGTEQLADLARSALAAVQEPFDLAGQRLSVSASIGVVERASADTSATALMQAADTTLYWAKADGKARWTLFDPERNAHRMTRQALSSTLRPAVERGEFALEYQPLVDLESGAVRGVEALVRWNHPQFGTLTPNRFIGIAEEDGSIVQLGRWVLRTACRQARRWQIEQPSDAPVFVSVNVAVRQVWDSDLVGDVAEILAETGLAPQLLQLELTESAVMGSAGRPLQALQALSDMGVRIAIDDFGTGYSNLAYLSRLPVSVLKLDGSFVRGFRYDDGAHPNPADETIVEALVQLAHRLGLTVTAECVETVGQAARLRRVGCDTGQGWLYSRAVAPDVIARMIGRQAASAASPEQDGPAPHPFV
;
A
#
# COMPACT_ATOMS: atom_id res chain seq x y z
N MET A 1 47.15 -18.51 -25.50
CA MET A 1 48.34 -19.02 -26.21
C MET A 1 47.89 -20.06 -27.22
N SER A 2 48.16 -19.82 -28.51
CA SER A 2 48.52 -20.78 -29.58
C SER A 2 47.76 -22.12 -29.66
N GLY A 3 47.30 -22.60 -30.81
CA GLY A 3 47.59 -22.25 -32.20
C GLY A 3 47.23 -23.44 -33.09
N THR A 4 46.80 -23.11 -34.30
CA THR A 4 46.66 -23.89 -35.54
C THR A 4 47.59 -25.10 -35.74
N SER A 5 47.12 -26.11 -36.49
CA SER A 5 47.83 -26.60 -37.70
C SER A 5 46.99 -27.59 -38.53
N GLU A 6 47.12 -27.41 -39.84
CA GLU A 6 46.55 -28.09 -41.00
C GLU A 6 47.00 -29.55 -41.18
N GLY A 7 46.26 -30.27 -42.03
CA GLY A 7 46.72 -31.50 -42.66
C GLY A 7 46.05 -31.69 -44.03
N THR A 8 46.84 -31.47 -45.09
CA THR A 8 46.52 -31.63 -46.50
C THR A 8 46.62 -33.09 -46.96
N GLY A 9 45.87 -33.45 -48.00
CA GLY A 9 46.01 -34.73 -48.72
C GLY A 9 45.33 -34.65 -50.08
N SER A 10 46.13 -34.59 -51.14
CA SER A 10 45.73 -34.52 -52.56
C SER A 10 46.11 -35.82 -53.28
N ALA A 11 45.26 -36.20 -54.26
CA ALA A 11 45.62 -36.56 -55.64
C ALA A 11 45.09 -37.91 -56.18
N ALA A 12 44.33 -37.78 -57.29
CA ALA A 12 44.39 -38.54 -58.55
C ALA A 12 44.05 -40.05 -58.53
N ASP A 13 43.53 -40.71 -59.55
CA ASP A 13 43.03 -40.40 -60.90
C ASP A 13 42.33 -41.70 -61.36
N SER A 14 41.31 -41.65 -62.22
CA SER A 14 40.98 -42.79 -63.10
C SER A 14 40.04 -42.37 -64.23
N ILE A 15 40.65 -42.19 -65.40
CA ILE A 15 40.02 -42.02 -66.71
C ILE A 15 39.70 -43.40 -67.29
N ARG A 16 38.50 -43.58 -67.85
CA ARG A 16 38.26 -44.47 -69.01
C ARG A 16 37.32 -43.83 -70.01
N SER A 17 37.73 -43.93 -71.28
CA SER A 17 37.10 -43.43 -72.51
C SER A 17 36.34 -44.55 -73.24
N ALA A 18 35.23 -44.21 -73.90
CA ALA A 18 34.56 -44.87 -75.04
C ALA A 18 33.13 -44.31 -75.17
N THR A 19 32.48 -44.01 -76.30
CA THR A 19 32.76 -44.07 -77.73
C THR A 19 31.68 -43.20 -78.41
N THR A 20 32.05 -42.55 -79.51
CA THR A 20 31.21 -41.64 -80.30
C THR A 20 30.22 -42.41 -81.19
N GLU A 21 28.92 -42.13 -81.11
CA GLU A 21 27.96 -42.40 -82.19
C GLU A 21 27.42 -41.07 -82.76
N ARG A 22 27.55 -40.93 -84.08
CA ARG A 22 27.07 -39.79 -84.87
C ARG A 22 25.60 -40.00 -85.25
N HIS A 23 24.73 -39.04 -84.89
CA HIS A 23 23.41 -38.86 -85.50
C HIS A 23 23.38 -37.56 -86.34
N PRO A 24 22.51 -37.48 -87.37
CA PRO A 24 22.68 -36.54 -88.49
C PRO A 24 22.27 -35.11 -88.15
N ALA A 25 22.90 -34.17 -88.86
CA ALA A 25 22.72 -32.73 -88.71
C ALA A 25 21.28 -32.27 -88.98
N VAL A 26 20.67 -31.64 -87.97
CA VAL A 26 19.52 -30.73 -88.12
C VAL A 26 20.07 -29.36 -88.53
N PRO A 27 19.43 -28.58 -89.44
CA PRO A 27 19.97 -27.30 -89.88
C PRO A 27 20.06 -26.34 -88.69
N ALA A 28 21.25 -25.79 -88.45
CA ALA A 28 21.48 -24.78 -87.43
C ALA A 28 20.69 -23.51 -87.78
N THR A 29 19.58 -23.28 -87.07
CA THR A 29 18.95 -21.98 -86.97
C THR A 29 19.97 -20.99 -86.39
N ALA A 30 20.13 -19.84 -87.03
CA ALA A 30 21.05 -18.79 -86.63
C ALA A 30 20.91 -18.45 -85.12
N PRO A 31 22.02 -18.11 -84.42
CA PRO A 31 21.93 -17.72 -83.02
C PRO A 31 21.03 -16.48 -82.89
N PRO A 32 20.13 -16.43 -81.89
CA PRO A 32 19.26 -15.28 -81.68
C PRO A 32 20.11 -14.03 -81.43
N SER A 33 19.61 -12.88 -81.90
CA SER A 33 20.27 -11.60 -81.72
C SER A 33 20.46 -11.30 -80.22
N ARG A 34 21.50 -10.55 -79.84
CA ARG A 34 21.82 -10.22 -78.44
C ARG A 34 20.63 -9.64 -77.67
N ALA A 35 19.75 -8.88 -78.35
CA ALA A 35 18.52 -8.31 -77.81
C ALA A 35 17.41 -9.36 -77.54
N GLU A 36 17.36 -10.46 -78.31
CA GLU A 36 16.42 -11.56 -78.08
C GLU A 36 16.85 -12.43 -76.89
N SER A 37 18.16 -12.62 -76.70
CA SER A 37 18.71 -13.31 -75.52
C SER A 37 18.42 -12.51 -74.24
N GLU A 38 18.72 -11.21 -74.23
CA GLU A 38 18.46 -10.34 -73.06
C GLU A 38 16.97 -10.31 -72.70
N ARG A 39 16.06 -10.21 -73.69
CA ARG A 39 14.60 -10.26 -73.46
C ARG A 39 14.13 -11.60 -72.90
N ARG A 40 14.77 -12.71 -73.30
CA ARG A 40 14.47 -14.04 -72.77
C ARG A 40 14.90 -14.17 -71.32
N ASP A 41 16.07 -13.62 -70.99
CA ASP A 41 16.63 -13.65 -69.63
C ASP A 41 15.81 -12.80 -68.65
N TYR A 42 15.35 -11.61 -69.05
CA TYR A 42 14.44 -10.79 -68.23
C TYR A 42 13.09 -11.46 -67.98
N ARG A 43 12.49 -12.09 -69.00
CA ARG A 43 11.22 -12.83 -68.85
C ARG A 43 11.39 -14.05 -67.96
N ALA A 44 12.50 -14.78 -68.10
CA ALA A 44 12.81 -15.91 -67.23
C ALA A 44 12.98 -15.45 -65.78
N ALA A 45 13.69 -14.34 -65.52
CA ALA A 45 13.83 -13.78 -64.18
C ALA A 45 12.50 -13.28 -63.59
N PHE A 46 11.65 -12.63 -64.40
CA PHE A 46 10.34 -12.15 -63.98
C PHE A 46 9.39 -13.29 -63.57
N ASN A 47 9.41 -14.41 -64.31
CA ASN A 47 8.59 -15.58 -64.00
C ASN A 47 9.18 -16.45 -62.87
N ALA A 48 10.51 -16.52 -62.75
CA ALA A 48 11.16 -17.24 -61.65
C ALA A 48 11.06 -16.51 -60.29
N ALA A 49 10.71 -15.22 -60.30
CA ALA A 49 10.55 -14.44 -59.09
C ALA A 49 9.36 -14.91 -58.26
N HIS A 50 9.59 -15.10 -56.96
CA HIS A 50 8.57 -15.55 -56.02
C HIS A 50 7.63 -14.42 -55.56
N LEU A 51 7.97 -13.17 -55.88
CA LEU A 51 7.13 -12.01 -55.62
C LEU A 51 6.10 -11.88 -56.74
N ALA A 52 4.81 -11.76 -56.39
CA ALA A 52 3.74 -11.53 -57.35
C ALA A 52 3.91 -10.16 -58.02
N MET A 53 4.05 -10.15 -59.34
CA MET A 53 4.35 -8.95 -60.11
C MET A 53 3.56 -8.87 -61.41
N ALA A 54 3.21 -7.64 -61.80
CA ALA A 54 2.63 -7.32 -63.10
C ALA A 54 3.22 -6.02 -63.66
N VAL A 55 3.39 -5.98 -64.98
CA VAL A 55 3.67 -4.74 -65.72
C VAL A 55 2.34 -4.17 -66.19
N VAL A 56 2.10 -2.91 -65.89
CA VAL A 56 0.85 -2.20 -66.15
C VAL A 56 1.12 -1.02 -67.09
N ASP A 57 0.29 -0.84 -68.09
CA ASP A 57 0.39 0.29 -69.02
C ASP A 57 -0.12 1.60 -68.39
N ARG A 58 -0.05 2.71 -69.15
CA ARG A 58 -0.55 4.02 -68.70
C ARG A 58 -2.07 4.11 -68.57
N GLY A 59 -2.79 3.18 -69.21
CA GLY A 59 -4.24 3.04 -69.10
C GLY A 59 -4.67 2.28 -67.85
N GLY A 60 -3.73 1.66 -67.12
CA GLY A 60 -4.01 0.84 -65.95
C GLY A 60 -4.28 -0.63 -66.27
N TYR A 61 -4.01 -1.08 -67.50
CA TYR A 61 -4.18 -2.45 -67.94
C TYR A 61 -2.91 -3.27 -67.76
N VAL A 62 -3.06 -4.52 -67.34
CA VAL A 62 -1.95 -5.46 -67.18
C VAL A 62 -1.44 -5.90 -68.55
N VAL A 63 -0.18 -5.60 -68.85
CA VAL A 63 0.53 -5.98 -70.09
C VAL A 63 1.18 -7.36 -69.92
N ALA A 64 1.70 -7.65 -68.73
CA ALA A 64 2.31 -8.92 -68.39
C ALA A 64 2.17 -9.20 -66.90
N ALA A 65 1.91 -10.46 -66.52
CA ALA A 65 1.87 -10.92 -65.14
C ALA A 65 2.77 -12.16 -65.00
N ASN A 66 3.42 -12.31 -63.84
CA ASN A 66 4.20 -13.52 -63.56
C ASN A 66 3.34 -14.60 -62.89
N ASP A 67 3.87 -15.83 -62.88
CA ASP A 67 3.19 -17.00 -62.32
C ASP A 67 2.85 -16.81 -60.83
N ALA A 68 3.68 -16.07 -60.08
CA ALA A 68 3.44 -15.77 -58.67
C ALA A 68 2.19 -14.90 -58.44
N LEU A 69 1.89 -13.93 -59.33
CA LEU A 69 0.66 -13.13 -59.23
C LEU A 69 -0.57 -13.93 -59.59
N ALA A 70 -0.46 -14.78 -60.61
CA ALA A 70 -1.52 -15.70 -61.01
C ALA A 70 -1.89 -16.66 -59.86
N ALA A 71 -0.88 -17.25 -59.22
CA ALA A 71 -1.06 -18.10 -58.05
C ALA A 71 -1.69 -17.35 -56.86
N LEU A 72 -1.26 -16.12 -56.56
CA LEU A 72 -1.80 -15.33 -55.45
C LEU A 72 -3.29 -14.96 -55.64
N LEU A 73 -3.72 -14.76 -56.88
CA LEU A 73 -5.10 -14.43 -57.23
C LEU A 73 -5.95 -15.66 -57.58
N GLY A 74 -5.37 -16.87 -57.57
CA GLY A 74 -6.03 -18.12 -57.91
C GLY A 74 -6.52 -18.19 -59.35
N THR A 75 -5.76 -17.64 -60.30
CA THR A 75 -6.11 -17.60 -61.73
C THR A 75 -4.89 -17.93 -62.62
N GLU A 76 -5.07 -18.00 -63.93
CA GLU A 76 -4.00 -18.22 -64.90
C GLU A 76 -3.35 -16.89 -65.33
N PRO A 77 -2.02 -16.84 -65.58
CA PRO A 77 -1.34 -15.59 -65.96
C PRO A 77 -1.94 -14.92 -67.19
N GLN A 78 -2.39 -15.69 -68.18
CA GLN A 78 -3.01 -15.15 -69.40
C GLN A 78 -4.36 -14.50 -69.14
N ALA A 79 -5.09 -14.93 -68.10
CA ALA A 79 -6.37 -14.35 -67.75
C ALA A 79 -6.23 -12.98 -67.08
N LEU A 80 -5.04 -12.66 -66.54
CA LEU A 80 -4.74 -11.38 -65.91
C LEU A 80 -4.38 -10.29 -66.93
N VAL A 81 -3.90 -10.66 -68.11
CA VAL A 81 -3.54 -9.72 -69.18
C VAL A 81 -4.80 -9.02 -69.69
N GLU A 82 -4.69 -7.73 -70.02
CA GLU A 82 -5.81 -6.84 -70.40
C GLU A 82 -6.86 -6.58 -69.30
N GLN A 83 -6.66 -7.09 -68.08
CA GLN A 83 -7.48 -6.69 -66.94
C GLN A 83 -6.98 -5.38 -66.31
N HIS A 84 -7.88 -4.66 -65.68
CA HIS A 84 -7.55 -3.42 -64.98
C HIS A 84 -6.89 -3.72 -63.64
N ALA A 85 -5.63 -3.30 -63.47
CA ALA A 85 -4.81 -3.64 -62.31
C ALA A 85 -5.41 -3.15 -60.98
N ALA A 86 -6.16 -2.05 -61.00
CA ALA A 86 -6.79 -1.52 -59.79
C ALA A 86 -7.91 -2.39 -59.25
N ASP A 87 -8.57 -3.18 -60.11
CA ASP A 87 -9.70 -4.03 -59.71
C ASP A 87 -9.17 -5.36 -59.13
N LEU A 88 -8.08 -5.86 -59.72
CA LEU A 88 -7.38 -7.07 -59.26
C LEU A 88 -6.85 -6.96 -57.83
N VAL A 89 -6.41 -5.76 -57.44
CA VAL A 89 -5.79 -5.50 -56.12
C VAL A 89 -6.53 -4.47 -55.28
N ASP A 90 -7.80 -4.21 -55.60
CA ASP A 90 -8.72 -3.36 -54.85
C ASP A 90 -8.17 -1.94 -54.54
N LEU A 91 -7.52 -1.31 -55.52
CA LEU A 91 -7.00 0.05 -55.39
C LEU A 91 -8.09 1.12 -55.58
N ALA A 92 -9.21 0.76 -56.21
CA ALA A 92 -10.33 1.66 -56.46
C ALA A 92 -11.26 1.87 -55.24
N ALA A 93 -11.16 1.04 -54.19
CA ALA A 93 -12.04 1.11 -53.02
C ALA A 93 -11.94 2.42 -52.21
N GLU A 94 -10.77 3.06 -52.19
CA GLU A 94 -10.53 4.29 -51.42
C GLU A 94 -10.12 5.44 -52.35
N ALA A 95 -10.82 6.57 -52.27
CA ALA A 95 -10.59 7.72 -53.14
C ALA A 95 -9.14 8.25 -53.12
N ARG A 96 -8.48 8.25 -51.95
CA ARG A 96 -7.08 8.71 -51.82
C ARG A 96 -6.10 7.78 -52.53
N THR A 97 -6.27 6.48 -52.39
CA THR A 97 -5.40 5.48 -53.02
C THR A 97 -5.65 5.41 -54.52
N TRP A 98 -6.90 5.54 -54.94
CA TRP A 98 -7.26 5.67 -56.35
C TRP A 98 -6.59 6.89 -57.00
N GLN A 99 -6.65 8.04 -56.34
CA GLN A 99 -5.97 9.25 -56.83
C GLN A 99 -4.45 9.05 -56.91
N ALA A 100 -3.82 8.49 -55.87
CA ALA A 100 -2.39 8.23 -55.87
C ALA A 100 -1.96 7.22 -56.95
N TYR A 101 -2.79 6.19 -57.20
CA TYR A 101 -2.61 5.23 -58.29
C TYR A 101 -2.61 5.94 -59.65
N GLN A 102 -3.60 6.82 -59.90
CA GLN A 102 -3.67 7.60 -61.14
C GLN A 102 -2.46 8.54 -61.30
N GLU A 103 -1.97 9.16 -60.24
CA GLU A 103 -0.80 10.04 -60.31
C GLU A 103 0.50 9.26 -60.58
N VAL A 104 0.63 8.01 -60.11
CA VAL A 104 1.74 7.13 -60.48
C VAL A 104 1.67 6.73 -61.96
N LEU A 105 0.49 6.32 -62.47
CA LEU A 105 0.31 6.00 -63.89
C LEU A 105 0.62 7.19 -64.81
N ARG A 106 0.30 8.41 -64.36
CA ARG A 106 0.59 9.66 -65.09
C ARG A 106 2.04 10.14 -64.94
N GLY A 107 2.88 9.42 -64.19
CA GLY A 107 4.28 9.78 -63.93
C GLY A 107 4.46 11.02 -63.05
N ARG A 108 3.40 11.47 -62.36
CA ARG A 108 3.44 12.63 -61.45
C ARG A 108 3.86 12.25 -60.02
N GLN A 109 3.79 10.97 -59.69
CA GLN A 109 4.25 10.41 -58.41
C GLN A 109 5.20 9.23 -58.66
N ALA A 110 6.30 9.18 -57.91
CA ALA A 110 7.36 8.18 -58.13
C ALA A 110 7.02 6.77 -57.64
N ARG A 111 6.15 6.64 -56.62
CA ARG A 111 5.80 5.34 -56.04
C ARG A 111 4.48 5.42 -55.27
N LEU A 112 3.70 4.34 -55.32
CA LEU A 112 2.60 4.08 -54.39
C LEU A 112 2.95 2.85 -53.56
N ARG A 113 2.66 2.89 -52.26
CA ARG A 113 2.72 1.73 -51.36
C ARG A 113 1.50 1.78 -50.46
N CYS A 114 0.69 0.73 -50.46
CA CYS A 114 -0.50 0.64 -49.62
C CYS A 114 -0.78 -0.80 -49.21
N THR A 115 -1.55 -0.97 -48.15
CA THR A 115 -1.98 -2.29 -47.67
C THR A 115 -3.44 -2.52 -48.05
N ARG A 116 -3.75 -3.70 -48.57
CA ARG A 116 -5.09 -4.10 -49.02
C ARG A 116 -5.47 -5.46 -48.47
N ARG A 117 -6.78 -5.67 -48.33
CA ARG A 117 -7.33 -6.96 -47.95
C ARG A 117 -7.97 -7.57 -49.19
N LEU A 118 -7.30 -8.53 -49.81
CA LEU A 118 -7.79 -9.22 -50.98
C LEU A 118 -8.59 -10.45 -50.57
N LYS A 119 -9.61 -10.79 -51.36
CA LYS A 119 -10.38 -12.03 -51.18
C LYS A 119 -9.80 -13.06 -52.14
N HIS A 120 -9.32 -14.17 -51.59
CA HIS A 120 -8.88 -15.30 -52.40
C HIS A 120 -10.11 -16.05 -52.95
N PRO A 121 -10.05 -16.64 -54.15
CA PRO A 121 -11.14 -17.45 -54.70
C PRO A 121 -11.61 -18.60 -53.79
N ASP A 122 -10.70 -19.16 -52.98
CA ASP A 122 -11.01 -20.21 -51.99
C ASP A 122 -11.76 -19.69 -50.73
N GLY A 123 -12.14 -18.41 -50.70
CA GLY A 123 -13.00 -17.82 -49.67
C GLY A 123 -12.29 -17.23 -48.46
N HIS A 124 -10.96 -17.37 -48.33
CA HIS A 124 -10.17 -16.71 -47.29
C HIS A 124 -9.74 -15.29 -47.71
N SER A 125 -9.34 -14.46 -46.74
CA SER A 125 -8.83 -13.10 -47.01
C SER A 125 -7.32 -13.04 -46.77
N LEU A 126 -6.61 -12.36 -47.67
CA LEU A 126 -5.18 -12.11 -47.57
C LEU A 126 -4.92 -10.63 -47.30
N TRP A 127 -4.02 -10.33 -46.37
CA TRP A 127 -3.48 -8.98 -46.23
C TRP A 127 -2.28 -8.83 -47.16
N THR A 128 -2.38 -7.95 -48.16
CA THR A 128 -1.33 -7.75 -49.15
C THR A 128 -0.79 -6.33 -49.09
N GLU A 129 0.53 -6.20 -49.23
CA GLU A 129 1.17 -4.92 -49.51
C GLU A 129 1.33 -4.75 -51.01
N VAL A 130 0.70 -3.72 -51.55
CA VAL A 130 0.72 -3.37 -52.97
C VAL A 130 1.68 -2.21 -53.17
N THR A 131 2.71 -2.42 -54.00
CA THR A 131 3.65 -1.39 -54.42
C THR A 131 3.54 -1.17 -55.93
N LEU A 132 3.48 0.09 -56.35
CA LEU A 132 3.60 0.50 -57.75
C LEU A 132 4.76 1.47 -57.92
N GLY A 133 5.58 1.25 -58.95
CA GLY A 133 6.65 2.17 -59.34
C GLY A 133 6.91 2.15 -60.85
N PRO A 134 7.38 3.26 -61.44
CA PRO A 134 7.62 3.34 -62.87
C PRO A 134 8.74 2.41 -63.31
N VAL A 135 8.57 1.78 -64.47
CA VAL A 135 9.63 1.06 -65.17
C VAL A 135 10.43 2.07 -66.00
N PRO A 136 11.74 2.25 -65.74
CA PRO A 136 12.55 3.24 -66.45
C PRO A 136 12.55 3.00 -67.96
N GLY A 137 12.29 4.05 -68.74
CA GLY A 137 12.42 4.03 -70.20
C GLY A 137 11.25 3.43 -70.99
N THR A 138 10.25 2.80 -70.35
CA THR A 138 9.08 2.23 -71.05
C THR A 138 7.79 3.02 -70.84
N GLY A 139 7.71 3.82 -69.76
CA GLY A 139 6.51 4.55 -69.40
C GLY A 139 5.39 3.66 -68.84
N GLU A 140 5.69 2.39 -68.57
CA GLU A 140 4.88 1.41 -67.86
C GLU A 140 5.18 1.48 -66.35
N VAL A 141 4.35 0.80 -65.56
CA VAL A 141 4.47 0.73 -64.10
C VAL A 141 4.57 -0.73 -63.68
N LEU A 142 5.50 -1.03 -62.79
CA LEU A 142 5.60 -2.34 -62.16
C LEU A 142 4.73 -2.35 -60.91
N LEU A 143 3.71 -3.19 -60.93
CA LEU A 143 2.92 -3.61 -59.77
C LEU A 143 3.63 -4.79 -59.09
N SER A 144 3.79 -4.72 -57.79
CA SER A 144 4.21 -5.85 -56.96
C SER A 144 3.27 -6.01 -55.79
N VAL A 145 2.92 -7.26 -55.49
CA VAL A 145 1.98 -7.65 -54.43
C VAL A 145 2.70 -8.63 -53.52
N ALA A 146 2.85 -8.28 -52.25
CA ALA A 146 3.42 -9.17 -51.25
C ALA A 146 2.35 -9.57 -50.24
N ASP A 147 2.15 -10.87 -50.02
CA ASP A 147 1.35 -11.35 -48.91
C ASP A 147 2.10 -11.07 -47.60
N ILE A 148 1.44 -10.34 -46.69
CA ILE A 148 1.95 -9.97 -45.38
C ILE A 148 1.12 -10.58 -44.25
N SER A 149 0.22 -11.52 -44.55
CA SER A 149 -0.68 -12.16 -43.59
C SER A 149 0.09 -12.85 -42.46
N ASP A 150 1.00 -13.77 -42.79
CA ASP A 150 1.82 -14.49 -41.80
C ASP A 150 2.67 -13.54 -40.93
N ARG A 151 3.26 -12.51 -41.56
CA ARG A 151 4.06 -11.52 -40.84
C ARG A 151 3.20 -10.73 -39.85
N ARG A 152 1.99 -10.34 -40.26
CA ARG A 152 1.07 -9.57 -39.43
C ARG A 152 0.50 -10.44 -38.31
N ASP A 153 0.18 -11.70 -38.58
CA ASP A 153 -0.32 -12.65 -37.59
C ASP A 153 0.76 -12.98 -36.56
N LEU A 154 2.01 -13.19 -36.99
CA LEU A 154 3.14 -13.37 -36.10
C LEU A 154 3.37 -12.11 -35.25
N GLN A 155 3.33 -10.91 -35.83
CA GLN A 155 3.45 -9.66 -35.09
C GLN A 155 2.31 -9.46 -34.09
N ALA A 156 1.07 -9.78 -34.46
CA ALA A 156 -0.08 -9.72 -33.55
C ALA A 156 0.06 -10.72 -32.40
N ARG A 157 0.52 -11.94 -32.69
CA ARG A 157 0.76 -12.98 -31.68
C ARG A 157 1.93 -12.63 -30.76
N LEU A 158 3.02 -12.07 -31.29
CA LEU A 158 4.15 -11.58 -30.50
C LEU A 158 3.72 -10.42 -29.58
N ARG A 159 2.92 -9.48 -30.09
CA ARG A 159 2.33 -8.41 -29.27
C ARG A 159 1.42 -8.99 -28.18
N HIS A 160 0.58 -9.96 -28.51
CA HIS A 160 -0.29 -10.61 -27.53
C HIS A 160 0.51 -11.30 -26.42
N LEU A 161 1.56 -12.05 -26.77
CA LEU A 161 2.48 -12.71 -25.83
C LEU A 161 3.26 -11.72 -24.95
N GLN A 162 3.57 -10.53 -25.46
CA GLN A 162 4.23 -9.47 -24.70
C GLN A 162 3.30 -8.74 -23.73
N MET A 163 1.98 -8.85 -23.92
CA MET A 163 0.96 -8.08 -23.19
C MET A 163 0.11 -8.93 -22.24
N HIS A 164 0.24 -10.26 -22.26
CA HIS A 164 -0.54 -11.17 -21.41
C HIS A 164 0.35 -12.12 -20.61
N ASP A 165 -0.12 -12.51 -19.42
CA ASP A 165 0.53 -13.49 -18.57
C ASP A 165 0.39 -14.90 -19.18
N PRO A 166 1.47 -15.69 -19.32
CA PRO A 166 1.41 -16.99 -19.99
C PRO A 166 0.61 -18.05 -19.22
N VAL A 167 0.44 -17.89 -17.90
CA VAL A 167 -0.24 -18.89 -17.05
C VAL A 167 -1.74 -18.60 -16.97
N THR A 168 -2.12 -17.36 -16.68
CA THR A 168 -3.52 -16.96 -16.50
C THR A 168 -4.18 -16.44 -17.77
N ARG A 169 -3.38 -16.06 -18.78
CA ARG A 169 -3.81 -15.35 -20.00
C ARG A 169 -4.45 -13.99 -19.75
N LEU A 170 -4.39 -13.49 -18.52
CA LEU A 170 -4.81 -12.13 -18.19
C LEU A 170 -3.80 -11.12 -18.75
N PRO A 171 -4.21 -9.85 -18.97
CA PRO A 171 -3.32 -8.72 -19.08
C PRO A 171 -2.17 -8.80 -18.07
N ASN A 172 -0.94 -8.63 -18.56
CA ASN A 172 0.23 -8.59 -17.70
C ASN A 172 0.47 -7.16 -17.16
N ARG A 173 1.52 -7.01 -16.36
CA ARG A 173 1.94 -5.73 -15.81
C ARG A 173 2.08 -4.63 -16.88
N THR A 174 2.66 -4.92 -18.04
CA THR A 174 2.85 -3.94 -19.11
C THR A 174 1.52 -3.42 -19.64
N LEU A 175 0.60 -4.33 -20.01
CA LEU A 175 -0.70 -3.94 -20.52
C LEU A 175 -1.55 -3.21 -19.46
N PHE A 176 -1.44 -3.63 -18.20
CA PHE A 176 -2.09 -2.96 -17.09
C PHE A 176 -1.63 -1.50 -16.93
N PHE A 177 -0.33 -1.23 -16.92
CA PHE A 177 0.19 0.14 -16.80
C PHE A 177 -0.11 1.01 -18.03
N GLU A 178 -0.12 0.42 -19.22
CA GLU A 178 -0.54 1.12 -20.45
C GLU A 178 -2.00 1.57 -20.34
N ARG A 179 -2.89 0.67 -19.90
CA ARG A 179 -4.32 0.97 -19.69
C ARG A 179 -4.56 1.96 -18.56
N LEU A 180 -3.89 1.77 -17.42
CA LEU A 180 -3.95 2.69 -16.30
C LEU A 180 -3.49 4.11 -16.69
N SER A 181 -2.41 4.22 -17.47
CA SER A 181 -1.93 5.52 -17.94
C SER A 181 -2.95 6.16 -18.89
N ALA A 182 -3.48 5.41 -19.84
CA ALA A 182 -4.51 5.90 -20.76
C ALA A 182 -5.79 6.35 -20.04
N ALA A 183 -6.21 5.64 -18.99
CA ALA A 183 -7.37 5.99 -18.16
C ALA A 183 -7.16 7.26 -17.31
N LEU A 184 -5.92 7.71 -17.15
CA LEU A 184 -5.57 8.94 -16.42
C LEU A 184 -5.34 10.15 -17.34
N GLU A 185 -5.25 9.95 -18.67
CA GLU A 185 -5.02 11.02 -19.64
C GLU A 185 -6.24 11.94 -19.81
N HIS A 186 -5.99 13.26 -19.91
CA HIS A 186 -7.02 14.32 -19.89
C HIS A 186 -8.08 14.26 -20.99
N SER A 187 -7.77 13.65 -22.14
CA SER A 187 -8.69 13.50 -23.28
C SER A 187 -9.82 12.50 -23.03
N SER A 188 -9.72 11.67 -22.00
CA SER A 188 -10.76 10.72 -21.61
C SER A 188 -11.96 11.38 -20.91
N TYR A 189 -11.77 12.54 -20.27
CA TYR A 189 -12.82 13.26 -19.52
C TYR A 189 -13.87 13.94 -20.41
N GLU A 190 -13.46 14.40 -21.60
CA GLU A 190 -14.33 15.14 -22.51
C GLU A 190 -15.42 14.26 -23.17
N GLN A 191 -15.33 12.93 -23.03
CA GLN A 191 -16.28 11.96 -23.60
C GLN A 191 -17.30 11.38 -22.61
N GLY A 192 -17.57 12.06 -21.48
CA GLY A 192 -18.74 11.76 -20.63
C GLY A 192 -18.53 10.72 -19.52
N GLY A 193 -17.27 10.45 -19.14
CA GLY A 193 -16.91 9.62 -17.98
C GLY A 193 -17.10 10.32 -16.63
N THR A 194 -16.94 9.60 -15.51
CA THR A 194 -17.08 10.17 -14.15
C THR A 194 -15.84 10.95 -13.70
N GLY A 195 -14.73 10.83 -14.43
CA GLY A 195 -13.45 11.47 -14.08
C GLY A 195 -12.76 10.87 -12.86
N ARG A 196 -13.18 9.68 -12.45
CA ARG A 196 -12.66 8.95 -11.29
C ARG A 196 -12.19 7.56 -11.68
N ILE A 197 -11.17 7.09 -10.98
CA ILE A 197 -10.54 5.80 -11.24
C ILE A 197 -10.49 4.97 -9.96
N GLY A 198 -10.80 3.68 -10.11
CA GLY A 198 -10.78 2.72 -9.03
C GLY A 198 -9.78 1.61 -9.25
N LEU A 199 -9.08 1.19 -8.20
CA LEU A 199 -8.13 0.10 -8.23
C LEU A 199 -8.32 -0.82 -7.02
N CYS A 200 -8.58 -2.10 -7.27
CA CYS A 200 -8.48 -3.15 -6.27
C CYS A 200 -7.21 -3.96 -6.52
N TYR A 201 -6.24 -3.88 -5.61
CA TYR A 201 -4.99 -4.63 -5.68
C TYR A 201 -5.01 -5.80 -4.70
N LEU A 202 -4.69 -6.99 -5.17
CA LEU A 202 -5.05 -8.25 -4.53
C LEU A 202 -3.84 -9.19 -4.47
N ASP A 203 -3.63 -9.85 -3.35
CA ASP A 203 -2.55 -10.82 -3.14
C ASP A 203 -3.09 -12.06 -2.44
N LEU A 204 -2.73 -13.24 -2.96
CA LEU A 204 -3.18 -14.51 -2.40
C LEU A 204 -2.42 -14.85 -1.12
N ASP A 205 -3.14 -14.96 0.00
CA ASP A 205 -2.51 -15.24 1.29
C ASP A 205 -1.93 -16.65 1.32
N GLY A 206 -0.61 -16.76 1.52
CA GLY A 206 0.05 -18.05 1.72
C GLY A 206 0.27 -18.87 0.45
N PHE A 207 0.16 -18.27 -0.74
CA PHE A 207 0.40 -18.96 -2.02
C PHE A 207 1.77 -19.65 -2.09
N LYS A 208 2.81 -19.07 -1.49
CA LYS A 208 4.12 -19.70 -1.39
C LYS A 208 4.07 -21.07 -0.71
N ALA A 209 3.33 -21.21 0.39
CA ALA A 209 3.18 -22.49 1.09
C ALA A 209 2.46 -23.53 0.22
N VAL A 210 1.51 -23.10 -0.62
CA VAL A 210 0.85 -23.99 -1.60
C VAL A 210 1.87 -24.50 -2.63
N ASN A 211 2.72 -23.64 -3.18
CA ASN A 211 3.78 -24.05 -4.10
C ASN A 211 4.79 -25.00 -3.46
N ASP A 212 5.20 -24.69 -2.23
CA ASP A 212 6.19 -25.49 -1.50
C ASP A 212 5.64 -26.88 -1.13
N THR A 213 4.33 -27.00 -0.89
CA THR A 213 3.67 -28.25 -0.46
C THR A 213 3.15 -29.10 -1.62
N LEU A 214 2.54 -28.48 -2.64
CA LEU A 214 1.82 -29.16 -3.72
C LEU A 214 2.49 -29.02 -5.09
N GLY A 215 3.56 -28.22 -5.16
CA GLY A 215 4.36 -28.00 -6.36
C GLY A 215 3.79 -26.93 -7.30
N HIS A 216 4.68 -26.33 -8.10
CA HIS A 216 4.36 -25.23 -9.01
C HIS A 216 3.24 -25.54 -10.02
N ARG A 217 3.10 -26.80 -10.47
CA ARG A 217 2.01 -27.18 -11.40
C ARG A 217 0.62 -27.00 -10.79
N VAL A 218 0.47 -27.23 -9.48
CA VAL A 218 -0.79 -27.03 -8.77
C VAL A 218 -1.00 -25.53 -8.51
N GLY A 219 0.07 -24.81 -8.15
CA GLY A 219 0.04 -23.35 -8.03
C GLY A 219 -0.38 -22.64 -9.31
N ASP A 220 0.15 -23.03 -10.46
CA ASP A 220 -0.24 -22.46 -11.76
C ASP A 220 -1.72 -22.69 -12.05
N ARG A 221 -2.24 -23.89 -11.77
CA ARG A 221 -3.67 -24.18 -11.92
C ARG A 221 -4.53 -23.38 -10.96
N LEU A 222 -4.06 -23.15 -9.74
CA LEU A 222 -4.73 -22.29 -8.77
C LEU A 222 -4.78 -20.85 -9.28
N LEU A 223 -3.67 -20.31 -9.79
CA LEU A 223 -3.63 -18.97 -10.37
C LEU A 223 -4.58 -18.83 -11.56
N THR A 224 -4.64 -19.82 -12.46
CA THR A 224 -5.61 -19.84 -13.57
C THR A 224 -7.06 -19.87 -13.06
N ALA A 225 -7.36 -20.63 -12.01
CA ALA A 225 -8.70 -20.71 -11.45
C ALA A 225 -9.10 -19.41 -10.73
N VAL A 226 -8.18 -18.80 -9.97
CA VAL A 226 -8.36 -17.48 -9.34
C VAL A 226 -8.63 -16.43 -10.41
N ALA A 227 -7.81 -16.40 -11.47
CA ALA A 227 -7.99 -15.47 -12.59
C ALA A 227 -9.40 -15.57 -13.19
N ALA A 228 -9.89 -16.79 -13.44
CA ALA A 228 -11.23 -17.01 -13.99
C ALA A 228 -12.33 -16.47 -13.06
N ARG A 229 -12.22 -16.69 -11.74
CA ARG A 229 -13.19 -16.16 -10.76
C ARG A 229 -13.16 -14.64 -10.70
N LEU A 230 -11.98 -14.03 -10.68
CA LEU A 230 -11.83 -12.57 -10.66
C LEU A 230 -12.40 -11.93 -11.93
N THR A 231 -12.17 -12.51 -13.10
CA THR A 231 -12.80 -12.05 -14.36
C THR A 231 -14.32 -12.15 -14.29
N GLN A 232 -14.86 -13.27 -13.82
CA GLN A 232 -16.30 -13.43 -13.67
C GLN A 232 -16.91 -12.41 -12.70
N CYS A 233 -16.24 -12.13 -11.57
CA CYS A 233 -16.67 -11.10 -10.63
C CYS A 233 -16.68 -9.71 -11.29
N ALA A 234 -15.63 -9.37 -12.03
CA ALA A 234 -15.51 -8.09 -12.73
C ALA A 234 -16.62 -7.93 -13.79
N ASP A 235 -16.91 -8.97 -14.56
CA ASP A 235 -17.97 -8.97 -15.57
C ASP A 235 -19.37 -8.80 -14.96
N GLN A 236 -19.62 -9.42 -13.81
CA GLN A 236 -20.90 -9.33 -13.10
C GLN A 236 -21.14 -7.98 -12.42
N SER A 237 -20.07 -7.34 -11.94
CA SER A 237 -20.14 -5.97 -11.40
C SER A 237 -20.32 -4.90 -12.47
N GLY A 238 -19.94 -5.21 -13.72
CA GLY A 238 -20.01 -4.31 -14.87
C GLY A 238 -21.36 -4.33 -15.59
N TYR A 239 -22.42 -3.78 -14.98
CA TYR A 239 -23.66 -3.51 -15.71
C TYR A 239 -23.44 -2.39 -16.76
N GLY A 240 -23.12 -2.79 -17.99
CA GLY A 240 -23.52 -2.07 -19.21
C GLY A 240 -22.95 -0.67 -19.48
N ARG A 241 -21.67 -0.41 -19.20
CA ARG A 241 -21.00 0.81 -19.68
C ARG A 241 -19.75 0.50 -20.50
N THR A 242 -19.48 1.37 -21.47
CA THR A 242 -18.45 1.29 -22.50
C THR A 242 -16.99 1.38 -21.99
N GLY A 243 -16.78 1.56 -20.68
CA GLY A 243 -15.46 1.50 -20.02
C GLY A 243 -15.31 0.21 -19.23
N GLY A 244 -14.37 -0.65 -19.62
CA GLY A 244 -14.28 -2.04 -19.16
C GLY A 244 -13.54 -2.19 -17.84
N HIS A 245 -14.03 -3.05 -16.96
CA HIS A 245 -13.21 -3.55 -15.85
C HIS A 245 -12.03 -4.36 -16.42
N LEU A 246 -10.80 -3.98 -16.06
CA LEU A 246 -9.60 -4.70 -16.49
C LEU A 246 -9.07 -5.53 -15.32
N VAL A 247 -9.08 -6.85 -15.49
CA VAL A 247 -8.43 -7.78 -14.56
C VAL A 247 -7.05 -8.13 -15.10
N ALA A 248 -6.00 -7.90 -14.31
CA ALA A 248 -4.62 -8.14 -14.68
C ALA A 248 -3.89 -8.95 -13.61
N ARG A 249 -2.81 -9.64 -14.01
CA ARG A 249 -1.85 -10.26 -13.09
C ARG A 249 -0.53 -9.48 -13.18
N LEU A 250 -0.09 -8.91 -12.05
CA LEU A 250 1.10 -8.06 -12.03
C LEU A 250 2.40 -8.85 -11.82
N GLY A 251 2.29 -10.06 -11.26
CA GLY A 251 3.40 -10.98 -11.02
C GLY A 251 3.10 -11.88 -9.84
N GLY A 252 3.78 -13.03 -9.72
CA GLY A 252 3.63 -13.92 -8.56
C GLY A 252 2.15 -14.29 -8.27
N ASP A 253 1.71 -13.99 -7.06
CA ASP A 253 0.36 -14.12 -6.52
C ASP A 253 -0.47 -12.82 -6.54
N GLU A 254 0.01 -11.79 -7.24
CA GLU A 254 -0.58 -10.46 -7.25
C GLU A 254 -1.48 -10.23 -8.48
N PHE A 255 -2.70 -9.76 -8.20
CA PHE A 255 -3.73 -9.41 -9.18
C PHE A 255 -4.20 -7.97 -9.00
N ALA A 256 -4.65 -7.35 -10.07
CA ALA A 256 -5.20 -6.01 -10.05
C ALA A 256 -6.52 -5.96 -10.84
N LEU A 257 -7.54 -5.32 -10.26
CA LEU A 257 -8.79 -5.01 -10.93
C LEU A 257 -8.88 -3.49 -11.06
N LEU A 258 -8.81 -3.00 -12.28
CA LEU A 258 -8.95 -1.59 -12.63
C LEU A 258 -10.40 -1.32 -13.04
N VAL A 259 -10.97 -0.27 -12.45
CA VAL A 259 -12.31 0.25 -12.76
C VAL A 259 -12.16 1.63 -13.37
N GLU A 260 -12.30 1.69 -14.69
CA GLU A 260 -12.44 2.94 -15.43
C GLU A 260 -13.81 3.56 -15.10
N ASP A 261 -13.89 4.89 -14.97
CA ASP A 261 -15.11 5.63 -14.62
C ASP A 261 -15.81 5.16 -13.34
N SER A 262 -15.03 5.05 -12.26
CA SER A 262 -15.56 4.71 -10.94
C SER A 262 -16.67 5.68 -10.51
N THR A 263 -17.76 5.14 -9.97
CA THR A 263 -18.87 5.92 -9.41
C THR A 263 -18.66 6.28 -7.94
N GLY A 264 -17.63 5.72 -7.30
CA GLY A 264 -17.28 6.01 -5.91
C GLY A 264 -16.67 4.82 -5.17
N THR A 265 -16.35 5.04 -3.91
CA THR A 265 -15.72 4.05 -3.02
C THR A 265 -16.61 2.84 -2.72
N GLU A 266 -17.94 3.02 -2.69
CA GLU A 266 -18.90 1.95 -2.41
C GLU A 266 -18.91 0.88 -3.52
N GLN A 267 -18.88 1.29 -4.80
CA GLN A 267 -18.77 0.38 -5.94
C GLN A 267 -17.52 -0.52 -5.84
N LEU A 268 -16.39 0.08 -5.44
CA LEU A 268 -15.14 -0.66 -5.30
C LEU A 268 -15.12 -1.55 -4.06
N ALA A 269 -15.76 -1.12 -2.97
CA ALA A 269 -15.94 -1.95 -1.78
C ALA A 269 -16.78 -3.20 -2.10
N ASP A 270 -17.83 -3.06 -2.91
CA ASP A 270 -18.66 -4.19 -3.35
C ASP A 270 -17.92 -5.12 -4.30
N LEU A 271 -17.14 -4.57 -5.24
CA LEU A 271 -16.26 -5.36 -6.09
C LEU A 271 -15.23 -6.15 -5.27
N ALA A 272 -14.56 -5.49 -4.30
CA ALA A 272 -13.58 -6.12 -3.44
C ALA A 272 -14.22 -7.21 -2.56
N ARG A 273 -15.42 -6.97 -2.02
CA ARG A 273 -16.16 -7.96 -1.24
C ARG A 273 -16.53 -9.18 -2.09
N SER A 274 -16.98 -8.95 -3.32
CA SER A 274 -17.35 -10.02 -4.26
C SER A 274 -16.12 -10.83 -4.70
N ALA A 275 -15.02 -10.14 -5.01
CA ALA A 275 -13.75 -10.79 -5.37
C ALA A 275 -13.19 -11.63 -4.20
N LEU A 276 -13.21 -11.09 -2.97
CA LEU A 276 -12.78 -11.83 -1.78
C LEU A 276 -13.62 -13.09 -1.56
N ALA A 277 -14.95 -12.96 -1.61
CA ALA A 277 -15.85 -14.09 -1.45
C ALA A 277 -15.61 -15.17 -2.51
N ALA A 278 -15.43 -14.77 -3.78
CA ALA A 278 -15.15 -15.70 -4.86
C ALA A 278 -13.80 -16.41 -4.69
N VAL A 279 -12.76 -15.73 -4.19
CA VAL A 279 -11.47 -16.38 -3.90
C VAL A 279 -11.56 -17.34 -2.71
N GLN A 280 -12.38 -17.02 -1.69
CA GLN A 280 -12.56 -17.86 -0.50
C GLN A 280 -13.32 -19.16 -0.77
N GLU A 281 -14.08 -19.25 -1.86
CA GLU A 281 -14.69 -20.51 -2.26
C GLU A 281 -13.62 -21.59 -2.49
N PRO A 282 -13.79 -22.82 -2.00
CA PRO A 282 -12.78 -23.86 -2.21
C PRO A 282 -12.55 -24.18 -3.69
N PHE A 283 -11.31 -24.50 -4.06
CA PHE A 283 -10.91 -24.91 -5.40
C PHE A 283 -10.72 -26.42 -5.48
N ASP A 284 -11.37 -27.08 -6.44
CA ASP A 284 -11.17 -28.50 -6.71
C ASP A 284 -10.04 -28.68 -7.75
N LEU A 285 -8.82 -28.92 -7.25
CA LEU A 285 -7.61 -29.01 -8.06
C LEU A 285 -6.92 -30.37 -7.84
N ALA A 286 -6.68 -31.08 -8.93
CA ALA A 286 -6.01 -32.39 -8.92
C ALA A 286 -6.65 -33.43 -7.96
N GLY A 287 -7.97 -33.38 -7.77
CA GLY A 287 -8.71 -34.29 -6.88
C GLY A 287 -8.65 -33.92 -5.40
N GLN A 288 -8.12 -32.74 -5.05
CA GLN A 288 -8.07 -32.19 -3.70
C GLN A 288 -8.84 -30.88 -3.63
N ARG A 289 -9.44 -30.59 -2.47
CA ARG A 289 -10.18 -29.36 -2.20
C ARG A 289 -9.28 -28.40 -1.44
N LEU A 290 -8.91 -27.29 -2.07
CA LEU A 290 -7.99 -26.29 -1.54
C LEU A 290 -8.74 -25.01 -1.18
N SER A 291 -8.55 -24.54 0.05
CA SER A 291 -9.08 -23.24 0.49
C SER A 291 -7.93 -22.25 0.59
N VAL A 292 -8.05 -21.13 -0.11
CA VAL A 292 -7.12 -19.99 -0.05
C VAL A 292 -7.90 -18.71 0.24
N SER A 293 -7.22 -17.69 0.76
CA SER A 293 -7.79 -16.36 0.94
C SER A 293 -6.97 -15.33 0.18
N ALA A 294 -7.46 -14.10 0.14
CA ALA A 294 -6.72 -12.98 -0.39
C ALA A 294 -6.80 -11.77 0.54
N SER A 295 -5.77 -10.95 0.50
CA SER A 295 -5.77 -9.61 1.03
C SER A 295 -6.00 -8.62 -0.12
N ILE A 296 -6.83 -7.59 0.07
CA ILE A 296 -7.19 -6.63 -0.99
C ILE A 296 -7.01 -5.18 -0.50
N GLY A 297 -6.23 -4.40 -1.21
CA GLY A 297 -6.17 -2.95 -1.08
C GLY A 297 -7.06 -2.25 -2.10
N VAL A 298 -7.99 -1.41 -1.64
CA VAL A 298 -8.95 -0.71 -2.50
C VAL A 298 -8.62 0.78 -2.51
N VAL A 299 -8.45 1.38 -3.69
CA VAL A 299 -8.16 2.81 -3.85
C VAL A 299 -9.11 3.41 -4.85
N GLU A 300 -9.60 4.60 -4.53
CA GLU A 300 -10.44 5.40 -5.41
C GLU A 300 -9.96 6.84 -5.38
N ARG A 301 -9.76 7.44 -6.56
CA ARG A 301 -9.28 8.82 -6.69
C ARG A 301 -9.86 9.52 -7.91
N ALA A 302 -9.93 10.84 -7.83
CA ALA A 302 -10.10 11.68 -9.01
C ALA A 302 -8.88 11.53 -9.92
N SER A 303 -9.13 11.26 -11.19
CA SER A 303 -8.08 10.96 -12.15
C SER A 303 -7.22 12.20 -12.48
N ALA A 304 -7.74 13.41 -12.29
CA ALA A 304 -7.01 14.68 -12.46
C ALA A 304 -5.90 14.93 -11.41
N ASP A 305 -6.07 14.41 -10.19
CA ASP A 305 -5.18 14.67 -9.05
C ASP A 305 -4.24 13.50 -8.76
N THR A 306 -4.14 12.53 -9.67
CA THR A 306 -3.40 11.29 -9.43
C THR A 306 -2.55 10.87 -10.62
N SER A 307 -1.53 10.07 -10.33
CA SER A 307 -0.66 9.45 -11.33
C SER A 307 -0.71 7.94 -11.16
N ALA A 308 -0.37 7.20 -12.21
CA ALA A 308 -0.32 5.73 -12.16
C ALA A 308 0.55 5.24 -10.99
N THR A 309 1.70 5.88 -10.76
CA THR A 309 2.60 5.58 -9.65
C THR A 309 1.95 5.85 -8.29
N ALA A 310 1.30 7.00 -8.12
CA ALA A 310 0.66 7.36 -6.84
C ALA A 310 -0.53 6.44 -6.52
N LEU A 311 -1.32 6.06 -7.53
CA LEU A 311 -2.45 5.14 -7.37
C LEU A 311 -1.97 3.74 -6.98
N MET A 312 -0.92 3.24 -7.65
CA MET A 312 -0.32 1.95 -7.32
C MET A 312 0.31 1.95 -5.93
N GLN A 313 1.02 3.01 -5.54
CA GLN A 313 1.59 3.12 -4.20
C GLN A 313 0.52 3.14 -3.11
N ALA A 314 -0.59 3.86 -3.35
CA ALA A 314 -1.73 3.84 -2.44
C ALA A 314 -2.34 2.43 -2.34
N ALA A 315 -2.42 1.69 -3.45
CA ALA A 315 -3.02 0.36 -3.47
C ALA A 315 -2.15 -0.67 -2.75
N ASP A 316 -0.84 -0.63 -2.98
CA ASP A 316 0.14 -1.46 -2.27
C ASP A 316 0.14 -1.18 -0.75
N THR A 317 0.10 0.10 -0.38
CA THR A 317 0.01 0.52 1.02
C THR A 317 -1.26 -0.02 1.68
N THR A 318 -2.38 0.04 0.98
CA THR A 318 -3.69 -0.43 1.48
C THR A 318 -3.73 -1.96 1.57
N LEU A 319 -3.13 -2.65 0.60
CA LEU A 319 -2.98 -4.09 0.60
C LEU A 319 -2.14 -4.56 1.80
N TYR A 320 -1.04 -3.85 2.09
CA TYR A 320 -0.27 -4.09 3.30
C TYR A 320 -1.12 -3.91 4.57
N TRP A 321 -2.00 -2.90 4.64
CA TRP A 321 -2.92 -2.75 5.78
C TRP A 321 -3.86 -3.95 5.93
N ALA A 322 -4.43 -4.44 4.84
CA ALA A 322 -5.26 -5.64 4.85
C ALA A 322 -4.49 -6.86 5.41
N LYS A 323 -3.21 -7.01 5.04
CA LYS A 323 -2.34 -8.07 5.57
C LYS A 323 -2.04 -7.89 7.06
N ALA A 324 -1.71 -6.68 7.50
CA ALA A 324 -1.37 -6.38 8.89
C ALA A 324 -2.57 -6.53 9.84
N ASP A 325 -3.77 -6.19 9.38
CA ASP A 325 -5.00 -6.25 10.20
C ASP A 325 -5.54 -7.68 10.36
N GLY A 326 -4.90 -8.69 9.76
CA GLY A 326 -5.23 -10.11 9.97
C GLY A 326 -5.47 -10.93 8.70
N LYS A 327 -5.14 -10.40 7.50
CA LYS A 327 -5.33 -11.07 6.19
C LYS A 327 -6.79 -11.42 5.88
N ALA A 328 -7.04 -12.08 4.74
CA ALA A 328 -8.35 -12.55 4.30
C ALA A 328 -9.45 -11.46 4.30
N ARG A 329 -9.08 -10.23 3.96
CA ARG A 329 -9.95 -9.04 4.03
C ARG A 329 -9.59 -8.03 2.96
N TRP A 330 -10.50 -7.08 2.76
CA TRP A 330 -10.24 -5.88 1.98
C TRP A 330 -10.16 -4.66 2.89
N THR A 331 -9.38 -3.67 2.49
CA THR A 331 -9.25 -2.38 3.18
C THR A 331 -9.39 -1.26 2.15
N LEU A 332 -10.10 -0.19 2.50
CA LEU A 332 -10.18 1.02 1.68
C LEU A 332 -9.04 1.97 2.03
N PHE A 333 -8.46 2.60 1.01
CA PHE A 333 -7.43 3.61 1.18
C PHE A 333 -7.99 4.83 1.91
N ASP A 334 -7.31 5.18 3.00
CA ASP A 334 -7.62 6.34 3.82
C ASP A 334 -6.35 7.22 3.90
N PRO A 335 -6.36 8.43 3.31
CA PRO A 335 -5.23 9.35 3.35
C PRO A 335 -4.75 9.67 4.77
N GLU A 336 -5.65 9.75 5.75
CA GLU A 336 -5.32 10.07 7.15
C GLU A 336 -4.62 8.89 7.83
N ARG A 337 -5.08 7.66 7.58
CA ARG A 337 -4.43 6.43 8.05
C ARG A 337 -3.00 6.31 7.52
N ASN A 338 -2.76 6.71 6.27
CA ASN A 338 -1.42 6.71 5.68
C ASN A 338 -0.49 7.74 6.34
N ALA A 339 -0.95 8.98 6.51
CA ALA A 339 -0.19 10.03 7.18
C ALA A 339 0.17 9.63 8.62
N HIS A 340 -0.78 9.07 9.37
CA HIS A 340 -0.56 8.63 10.75
C HIS A 340 0.51 7.53 10.84
N ARG A 341 0.55 6.58 9.89
CA ARG A 341 1.58 5.53 9.86
C ARG A 341 2.95 6.04 9.45
N MET A 342 3.05 6.97 8.50
CA MET A 342 4.33 7.60 8.16
C MET A 342 4.89 8.38 9.34
N THR A 343 4.06 9.14 10.05
CA THR A 343 4.44 9.79 11.32
C THR A 343 4.88 8.74 12.34
N ARG A 344 4.13 7.66 12.53
CA ARG A 344 4.48 6.59 13.48
C ARG A 344 5.83 5.93 13.16
N GLN A 345 6.11 5.68 11.89
CA GLN A 345 7.39 5.11 11.45
C GLN A 345 8.55 6.09 11.67
N ALA A 346 8.35 7.37 11.35
CA ALA A 346 9.33 8.41 11.63
C ALA A 346 9.64 8.50 13.12
N LEU A 347 8.61 8.51 13.98
CA LEU A 347 8.75 8.53 15.44
C LEU A 347 9.47 7.27 15.96
N SER A 348 9.11 6.07 15.51
CA SER A 348 9.79 4.83 15.94
C SER A 348 11.29 4.84 15.62
N SER A 349 11.68 5.36 14.46
CA SER A 349 13.09 5.44 14.09
C SER A 349 13.90 6.46 14.91
N THR A 350 13.25 7.48 15.47
CA THR A 350 13.91 8.58 16.19
C THR A 350 13.82 8.49 17.70
N LEU A 351 12.92 7.66 18.26
CA LEU A 351 12.60 7.61 19.69
C LEU A 351 13.80 7.22 20.56
N ARG A 352 14.48 6.11 20.24
CA ARG A 352 15.65 5.66 21.00
C ARG A 352 16.79 6.68 20.99
N PRO A 353 17.22 7.21 19.82
CA PRO A 353 18.20 8.31 19.79
C PRO A 353 17.73 9.60 20.48
N ALA A 354 16.42 9.88 20.53
CA ALA A 354 15.89 11.10 21.14
C ALA A 354 16.10 11.17 22.66
N VAL A 355 16.11 10.02 23.35
CA VAL A 355 16.42 9.95 24.78
C VAL A 355 17.86 10.42 25.05
N GLU A 356 18.80 10.00 24.20
CA GLU A 356 20.22 10.38 24.30
C GLU A 356 20.47 11.83 23.92
N ARG A 357 19.69 12.37 22.97
CA ARG A 357 19.79 13.78 22.54
C ARG A 357 19.11 14.78 23.49
N GLY A 358 18.48 14.32 24.56
CA GLY A 358 17.82 15.20 25.53
C GLY A 358 16.59 15.91 24.98
N GLU A 359 15.86 15.27 24.05
CA GLU A 359 14.65 15.84 23.44
C GLU A 359 13.40 15.68 24.33
N PHE A 360 13.50 14.95 25.44
CA PHE A 360 12.41 14.76 26.38
C PHE A 360 12.44 15.80 27.50
N ALA A 361 11.25 16.22 27.93
CA ALA A 361 11.04 17.10 29.08
C ALA A 361 9.93 16.52 29.97
N LEU A 362 9.94 16.91 31.25
CA LEU A 362 8.84 16.60 32.17
C LEU A 362 8.06 17.87 32.48
N GLU A 363 6.76 17.79 32.26
CA GLU A 363 5.78 18.69 32.86
C GLU A 363 5.18 18.02 34.09
N TYR A 364 4.62 18.82 34.99
CA TYR A 364 4.11 18.34 36.27
C TYR A 364 2.70 18.84 36.48
N GLN A 365 1.80 17.96 36.89
CA GLN A 365 0.44 18.33 37.28
C GLN A 365 0.25 18.14 38.80
N PRO A 366 -0.29 19.14 39.52
CA PRO A 366 -0.45 19.04 40.97
C PRO A 366 -1.62 18.12 41.37
N LEU A 367 -1.38 17.33 42.41
CA LEU A 367 -2.39 16.59 43.17
C LEU A 367 -2.72 17.40 44.43
N VAL A 368 -3.97 17.82 44.55
CA VAL A 368 -4.43 18.74 45.60
C VAL A 368 -5.29 18.00 46.61
N ASP A 369 -4.98 18.17 47.89
CA ASP A 369 -5.76 17.70 49.02
C ASP A 369 -7.13 18.38 49.01
N LEU A 370 -8.21 17.60 48.96
CA LEU A 370 -9.56 18.16 48.84
C LEU A 370 -10.03 18.85 50.12
N GLU A 371 -9.44 18.52 51.27
CA GLU A 371 -9.79 19.09 52.57
C GLU A 371 -9.09 20.43 52.83
N SER A 372 -7.78 20.45 52.68
CA SER A 372 -6.93 21.62 52.96
C SER A 372 -6.68 22.52 51.74
N GLY A 373 -6.88 22.01 50.52
CA GLY A 373 -6.47 22.68 49.29
C GLY A 373 -4.94 22.70 49.09
N ALA A 374 -4.16 22.00 49.92
CA ALA A 374 -2.71 21.96 49.80
C ALA A 374 -2.26 21.02 48.66
N VAL A 375 -1.12 21.31 48.03
CA VAL A 375 -0.50 20.42 47.03
C VAL A 375 0.20 19.32 47.83
N ARG A 376 -0.27 18.09 47.66
CA ARG A 376 0.31 16.92 48.36
C ARG A 376 1.32 16.19 47.50
N GLY A 377 1.04 16.13 46.20
CA GLY A 377 1.86 15.42 45.22
C GLY A 377 1.87 16.14 43.90
N VAL A 378 2.72 15.67 42.99
CA VAL A 378 2.65 16.03 41.58
C VAL A 378 2.83 14.79 40.72
N GLU A 379 2.11 14.72 39.60
CA GLU A 379 2.32 13.71 38.58
C GLU A 379 3.31 14.23 37.54
N ALA A 380 4.34 13.43 37.24
CA ALA A 380 5.32 13.72 36.20
C ALA A 380 4.83 13.19 34.84
N LEU A 381 4.58 14.12 33.92
CA LEU A 381 4.05 13.87 32.59
C LEU A 381 5.13 14.15 31.55
N VAL A 382 5.54 13.10 30.84
CA VAL A 382 6.57 13.20 29.81
C VAL A 382 6.06 13.98 28.57
N ARG A 383 6.96 14.77 27.99
CA ARG A 383 6.79 15.51 26.74
C ARG A 383 7.97 15.23 25.84
N TRP A 384 7.73 15.05 24.55
CA TRP A 384 8.79 14.90 23.57
C TRP A 384 8.85 16.14 22.68
N ASN A 385 9.91 16.93 22.81
CA ASN A 385 10.17 18.09 21.97
C ASN A 385 10.81 17.64 20.66
N HIS A 386 10.00 17.15 19.73
CA HIS A 386 10.48 16.62 18.46
C HIS A 386 10.87 17.77 17.50
N PRO A 387 12.04 17.74 16.85
CA PRO A 387 12.52 18.83 16.00
C PRO A 387 11.60 19.15 14.81
N GLN A 388 10.86 18.16 14.30
CA GLN A 388 9.94 18.35 13.16
C GLN A 388 8.47 18.50 13.56
N PHE A 389 8.06 17.94 14.70
CA PHE A 389 6.63 17.84 15.07
C PHE A 389 6.26 18.68 16.29
N GLY A 390 7.22 19.45 16.83
CA GLY A 390 7.02 20.21 18.06
C GLY A 390 6.86 19.30 19.28
N THR A 391 6.17 19.81 20.30
CA THR A 391 5.95 19.10 21.55
C THR A 391 4.84 18.06 21.40
N LEU A 392 5.21 16.78 21.48
CA LEU A 392 4.30 15.63 21.43
C LEU A 392 3.90 15.18 22.83
N THR A 393 2.64 14.77 22.96
CA THR A 393 2.07 14.18 24.18
C THR A 393 2.28 12.67 24.24
N PRO A 394 2.24 12.05 25.43
CA PRO A 394 2.50 10.62 25.62
C PRO A 394 1.70 9.71 24.68
N ASN A 395 0.41 10.03 24.45
CA ASN A 395 -0.49 9.27 23.59
C ASN A 395 0.00 9.09 22.15
N ARG A 396 0.96 9.91 21.68
CA ARG A 396 1.53 9.81 20.34
C ARG A 396 2.73 8.87 20.24
N PHE A 397 3.44 8.60 21.34
CA PHE A 397 4.72 7.88 21.28
C PHE A 397 4.90 6.76 22.32
N ILE A 398 4.13 6.73 23.41
CA ILE A 398 4.27 5.67 24.44
C ILE A 398 4.00 4.29 23.85
N GLY A 399 2.91 4.12 23.09
CA GLY A 399 2.62 2.84 22.44
C GLY A 399 3.70 2.40 21.43
N ILE A 400 4.40 3.35 20.81
CA ILE A 400 5.53 3.04 19.92
C ILE A 400 6.74 2.57 20.74
N ALA A 401 7.07 3.29 21.81
CA ALA A 401 8.15 2.94 22.73
C ALA A 401 7.92 1.57 23.39
N GLU A 402 6.65 1.24 23.66
CA GLU A 402 6.25 -0.07 24.18
C GLU A 402 6.43 -1.18 23.15
N GLU A 403 6.20 -0.94 21.86
CA GLU A 403 6.37 -1.94 20.79
C GLU A 403 7.86 -2.21 20.50
N ASP A 404 8.67 -1.15 20.37
CA ASP A 404 10.09 -1.27 20.01
C ASP A 404 11.03 -1.50 21.22
N GLY A 405 10.49 -1.47 22.44
CA GLY A 405 11.21 -1.71 23.68
C GLY A 405 11.96 -0.50 24.24
N SER A 406 11.93 0.65 23.56
CA SER A 406 12.55 1.89 24.03
C SER A 406 11.89 2.45 25.31
N ILE A 407 10.70 1.96 25.66
CA ILE A 407 9.98 2.35 26.89
C ILE A 407 10.80 2.14 28.16
N VAL A 408 11.67 1.11 28.20
CA VAL A 408 12.54 0.85 29.35
C VAL A 408 13.57 1.98 29.54
N GLN A 409 14.25 2.37 28.45
CA GLN A 409 15.24 3.44 28.47
C GLN A 409 14.58 4.78 28.80
N LEU A 410 13.44 5.07 28.18
CA LEU A 410 12.69 6.30 28.42
C LEU A 410 12.21 6.36 29.88
N GLY A 411 11.59 5.28 30.40
CA GLY A 411 11.06 5.30 31.75
C GLY A 411 12.14 5.38 32.83
N ARG A 412 13.33 4.80 32.62
CA ARG A 412 14.49 5.02 33.51
C ARG A 412 14.91 6.49 33.53
N TRP A 413 14.91 7.16 32.38
CA TRP A 413 15.17 8.60 32.29
C TRP A 413 14.09 9.44 32.98
N VAL A 414 12.80 9.09 32.80
CA VAL A 414 11.67 9.76 33.45
C VAL A 414 11.79 9.63 34.97
N LEU A 415 11.96 8.42 35.49
CA LEU A 415 12.10 8.15 36.94
C LEU A 415 13.27 8.94 37.54
N ARG A 416 14.45 8.89 36.93
CA ARG A 416 15.62 9.63 37.41
C ARG A 416 15.37 11.14 37.44
N THR A 417 14.77 11.67 36.38
CA THR A 417 14.52 13.11 36.25
C THR A 417 13.45 13.58 37.25
N ALA A 418 12.39 12.80 37.42
CA ALA A 418 11.32 13.06 38.38
C ALA A 418 11.83 13.03 39.83
N CYS A 419 12.58 11.99 40.21
CA CYS A 419 13.16 11.89 41.56
C CYS A 419 14.14 13.02 41.86
N ARG A 420 14.99 13.38 40.90
CA ARG A 420 15.93 14.51 41.05
C ARG A 420 15.18 15.84 41.22
N GLN A 421 14.11 16.05 40.45
CA GLN A 421 13.31 17.27 40.55
C GLN A 421 12.55 17.33 41.89
N ALA A 422 11.98 16.23 42.36
CA ALA A 422 11.34 16.16 43.66
C ALA A 422 12.31 16.50 44.79
N ARG A 423 13.51 15.91 44.77
CA ARG A 423 14.56 16.21 45.74
C ARG A 423 14.97 17.68 45.71
N ARG A 424 15.07 18.27 44.51
CA ARG A 424 15.38 19.69 44.34
C ARG A 424 14.34 20.59 45.00
N TRP A 425 13.04 20.30 44.81
CA TRP A 425 11.99 21.06 45.49
C TRP A 425 12.09 20.97 47.02
N GLN A 426 12.46 19.82 47.58
CA GLN A 426 12.65 19.69 49.04
C GLN A 426 13.78 20.57 49.58
N ILE A 427 14.87 20.71 48.82
CA ILE A 427 16.03 21.51 49.21
C ILE A 427 15.71 22.99 49.08
N GLU A 428 15.05 23.39 47.99
CA GLU A 428 14.73 24.78 47.70
C GLU A 428 13.54 25.31 48.51
N GLN A 429 12.60 24.45 48.90
CA GLN A 429 11.40 24.77 49.68
C GLN A 429 11.19 23.78 50.83
N PRO A 430 11.95 23.90 51.93
CA PRO A 430 11.76 23.06 53.10
C PRO A 430 10.34 23.20 53.65
N SER A 431 9.65 22.07 53.81
CA SER A 431 8.30 21.99 54.37
C SER A 431 8.20 20.76 55.26
N ASP A 432 7.41 20.85 56.34
CA ASP A 432 7.13 19.74 57.24
C ASP A 432 6.37 18.59 56.52
N ALA A 433 5.71 18.90 55.41
CA ALA A 433 5.04 17.93 54.54
C ALA A 433 5.63 18.02 53.12
N PRO A 434 6.72 17.27 52.82
CA PRO A 434 7.31 17.28 51.50
C PRO A 434 6.37 16.69 50.44
N VAL A 435 6.34 17.34 49.28
CA VAL A 435 5.54 16.90 48.14
C VAL A 435 6.16 15.64 47.54
N PHE A 436 5.30 14.68 47.21
CA PHE A 436 5.72 13.46 46.52
C PHE A 436 5.60 13.59 45.01
N VAL A 437 6.34 12.77 44.27
CA VAL A 437 6.26 12.69 42.82
C VAL A 437 5.68 11.36 42.40
N SER A 438 4.71 11.42 41.49
CA SER A 438 4.07 10.27 40.89
C SER A 438 4.57 10.08 39.45
N VAL A 439 4.91 8.84 39.09
CA VAL A 439 5.47 8.50 37.77
C VAL A 439 4.74 7.29 37.20
N ASN A 440 4.22 7.45 35.99
CA ASN A 440 3.63 6.35 35.22
C ASN A 440 4.67 5.32 34.81
N VAL A 441 4.36 4.05 35.03
CA VAL A 441 5.20 2.91 34.66
C VAL A 441 4.45 2.01 33.69
N ALA A 442 5.03 1.81 32.51
CA ALA A 442 4.45 0.93 31.51
C ALA A 442 4.56 -0.54 31.91
N VAL A 443 3.57 -1.35 31.50
CA VAL A 443 3.50 -2.80 31.82
C VAL A 443 4.78 -3.52 31.43
N ARG A 444 5.29 -3.20 30.24
CA ARG A 444 6.49 -3.80 29.68
C ARG A 444 7.73 -3.54 30.53
N GLN A 445 7.83 -2.40 31.23
CA GLN A 445 8.95 -2.13 32.14
C GLN A 445 8.91 -3.02 33.39
N VAL A 446 7.72 -3.37 33.86
CA VAL A 446 7.56 -4.30 34.98
C VAL A 446 7.98 -5.73 34.58
N TRP A 447 7.83 -6.09 33.31
CA TRP A 447 8.09 -7.44 32.81
C TRP A 447 9.50 -7.67 32.26
N ASP A 448 10.00 -6.71 31.48
CA ASP A 448 11.20 -6.87 30.65
C ASP A 448 12.47 -6.27 31.30
N SER A 449 12.34 -5.59 32.44
CA SER A 449 13.49 -4.96 33.13
C SER A 449 13.54 -5.24 34.63
N ASP A 450 14.72 -5.05 35.22
CA ASP A 450 14.90 -5.05 36.68
C ASP A 450 14.47 -3.69 37.26
N LEU A 451 13.16 -3.41 37.21
CA LEU A 451 12.58 -2.16 37.69
C LEU A 451 12.94 -1.91 39.17
N VAL A 452 12.99 -2.96 39.99
CA VAL A 452 13.33 -2.85 41.41
C VAL A 452 14.77 -2.36 41.57
N GLY A 453 15.72 -2.96 40.82
CA GLY A 453 17.11 -2.52 40.79
C GLY A 453 17.25 -1.08 40.28
N ASP A 454 16.58 -0.72 39.19
CA ASP A 454 16.61 0.64 38.62
C ASP A 454 16.08 1.68 39.62
N VAL A 455 14.97 1.40 40.30
CA VAL A 455 14.41 2.31 41.32
C VAL A 455 15.33 2.44 42.52
N ALA A 456 15.91 1.34 43.01
CA ALA A 456 16.86 1.37 44.12
C ALA A 456 18.10 2.23 43.78
N GLU A 457 18.66 2.05 42.58
CA GLU A 457 19.79 2.82 42.08
C GLU A 457 19.44 4.32 41.99
N ILE A 458 18.29 4.66 41.40
CA ILE A 458 17.84 6.06 41.23
C ILE A 458 17.58 6.73 42.58
N LEU A 459 16.95 6.05 43.53
CA LEU A 459 16.70 6.62 44.86
C LEU A 459 18.02 6.85 45.62
N ALA A 460 18.98 5.93 45.50
CA ALA A 460 20.31 6.10 46.07
C ALA A 460 21.09 7.25 45.39
N GLU A 461 21.03 7.37 44.06
CA GLU A 461 21.66 8.45 43.29
C GLU A 461 21.07 9.82 43.64
N THR A 462 19.75 9.92 43.75
CA THR A 462 19.04 11.20 43.95
C THR A 462 18.91 11.59 45.42
N GLY A 463 18.99 10.63 46.34
CA GLY A 463 18.78 10.85 47.77
C GLY A 463 17.33 11.18 48.14
N LEU A 464 16.36 10.86 47.27
CA LEU A 464 14.94 11.00 47.59
C LEU A 464 14.51 9.86 48.52
N ALA A 465 13.75 10.19 49.57
CA ALA A 465 13.18 9.16 50.45
C ALA A 465 12.16 8.31 49.66
N PRO A 466 12.19 6.96 49.76
CA PRO A 466 11.33 6.07 48.97
C PRO A 466 9.83 6.40 49.06
N GLN A 467 9.37 6.86 50.24
CA GLN A 467 7.96 7.19 50.50
C GLN A 467 7.44 8.38 49.69
N LEU A 468 8.33 9.13 49.06
CA LEU A 468 8.03 10.29 48.23
C LEU A 468 8.06 10.00 46.74
N LEU A 469 8.39 8.76 46.36
CA LEU A 469 8.16 8.25 45.03
C LEU A 469 6.87 7.44 45.04
N GLN A 470 5.98 7.75 44.10
CA GLN A 470 4.79 6.98 43.79
C GLN A 470 4.89 6.47 42.36
N LEU A 471 4.63 5.18 42.15
CA LEU A 471 4.58 4.56 40.83
C LEU A 471 3.13 4.30 40.46
N GLU A 472 2.72 4.77 39.29
CA GLU A 472 1.38 4.59 38.74
C GLU A 472 1.40 3.47 37.71
N LEU A 473 0.48 2.52 37.88
CA LEU A 473 0.29 1.41 36.95
C LEU A 473 -1.18 1.29 36.60
N THR A 474 -1.48 1.11 35.33
CA THR A 474 -2.87 0.93 34.89
C THR A 474 -3.50 -0.32 35.49
N GLU A 475 -4.81 -0.29 35.69
CA GLU A 475 -5.61 -1.42 36.19
C GLU A 475 -5.28 -2.75 35.47
N SER A 476 -5.16 -2.71 34.14
CA SER A 476 -4.84 -3.89 33.30
C SER A 476 -3.42 -4.41 33.53
N ALA A 477 -2.45 -3.53 33.81
CA ALA A 477 -1.07 -3.89 34.10
C ALA A 477 -0.97 -4.75 35.38
N VAL A 478 -1.81 -4.43 36.36
CA VAL A 478 -1.78 -5.06 37.68
C VAL A 478 -2.64 -6.34 37.71
N MET A 479 -3.73 -6.40 36.93
CA MET A 479 -4.62 -7.57 36.89
C MET A 479 -4.24 -8.63 35.84
N GLY A 480 -3.41 -8.30 34.86
CA GLY A 480 -2.97 -9.20 33.78
C GLY A 480 -1.97 -10.29 34.20
N SER A 481 -2.45 -11.35 34.88
CA SER A 481 -1.94 -12.74 34.90
C SER A 481 -0.53 -13.07 35.47
N ALA A 482 -0.48 -14.15 36.27
CA ALA A 482 0.67 -15.04 36.55
C ALA A 482 1.88 -14.53 37.38
N GLY A 483 1.65 -14.05 38.61
CA GLY A 483 2.56 -14.21 39.77
C GLY A 483 3.89 -13.41 39.83
N ARG A 484 4.56 -13.15 38.70
CA ARG A 484 5.83 -12.41 38.64
C ARG A 484 5.71 -10.90 38.95
N PRO A 485 4.66 -10.18 38.48
CA PRO A 485 4.49 -8.76 38.79
C PRO A 485 4.29 -8.49 40.28
N LEU A 486 3.62 -9.40 41.00
CA LEU A 486 3.34 -9.23 42.42
C LEU A 486 4.60 -9.17 43.27
N GLN A 487 5.63 -9.97 42.94
CA GLN A 487 6.90 -9.97 43.67
C GLN A 487 7.66 -8.66 43.49
N ALA A 488 7.70 -8.11 42.27
CA ALA A 488 8.34 -6.83 42.00
C ALA A 488 7.62 -5.67 42.69
N LEU A 489 6.28 -5.66 42.64
CA LEU A 489 5.46 -4.67 43.35
C LEU A 489 5.64 -4.78 44.87
N GLN A 490 5.71 -6.01 45.41
CA GLN A 490 5.97 -6.20 46.84
C GLN A 490 7.36 -5.69 47.22
N ALA A 491 8.40 -5.99 46.43
CA ALA A 491 9.75 -5.50 46.69
C ALA A 491 9.84 -3.97 46.65
N LEU A 492 9.13 -3.32 45.73
CA LEU A 492 9.03 -1.85 45.67
C LEU A 492 8.29 -1.29 46.89
N SER A 493 7.19 -1.92 47.29
CA SER A 493 6.44 -1.54 48.49
C SER A 493 7.26 -1.72 49.77
N ASP A 494 7.99 -2.83 49.90
CA ASP A 494 8.88 -3.13 51.03
C ASP A 494 10.06 -2.15 51.11
N MET A 495 10.51 -1.61 49.96
CA MET A 495 11.48 -0.51 49.90
C MET A 495 10.90 0.82 50.43
N GLY A 496 9.58 0.91 50.53
CA GLY A 496 8.83 2.08 50.97
C GLY A 496 8.29 2.95 49.84
N VAL A 497 8.37 2.49 48.59
CA VAL A 497 7.80 3.19 47.42
C VAL A 497 6.28 3.01 47.41
N ARG A 498 5.54 4.08 47.12
CA ARG A 498 4.08 4.01 46.99
C ARG A 498 3.68 3.47 45.64
N ILE A 499 2.61 2.67 45.62
CA ILE A 499 2.07 2.10 44.39
C ILE A 499 0.63 2.57 44.26
N ALA A 500 0.32 3.16 43.10
CA ALA A 500 -0.98 3.66 42.73
C ALA A 500 -1.53 2.86 41.54
N ILE A 501 -2.80 2.48 41.63
CA ILE A 501 -3.53 1.92 40.48
C ILE A 501 -4.19 3.06 39.73
N ASP A 502 -3.89 3.17 38.45
CA ASP A 502 -4.38 4.18 37.53
C ASP A 502 -5.55 3.68 36.66
N ASP A 503 -6.37 4.61 36.15
CA ASP A 503 -7.56 4.35 35.33
C ASP A 503 -8.57 3.37 35.94
N PHE A 504 -8.70 3.35 37.28
CA PHE A 504 -9.51 2.33 37.96
C PHE A 504 -11.01 2.47 37.65
N GLY A 505 -11.63 1.37 37.22
CA GLY A 505 -13.05 1.26 36.93
C GLY A 505 -13.41 1.33 35.44
N THR A 506 -12.41 1.35 34.56
CA THR A 506 -12.57 1.22 33.11
C THR A 506 -12.64 -0.23 32.64
N GLY A 507 -12.26 -1.20 33.50
CA GLY A 507 -12.30 -2.65 33.24
C GLY A 507 -13.22 -3.46 34.16
N TYR A 508 -13.25 -4.78 33.99
CA TYR A 508 -13.94 -5.71 34.90
C TYR A 508 -13.09 -5.95 36.16
N SER A 509 -13.21 -5.07 37.15
CA SER A 509 -12.42 -5.18 38.39
C SER A 509 -12.84 -6.41 39.21
N ASN A 510 -11.90 -7.33 39.45
CA ASN A 510 -12.06 -8.33 40.49
C ASN A 510 -11.64 -7.71 41.83
N LEU A 511 -12.56 -7.05 42.52
CA LEU A 511 -12.31 -6.37 43.82
C LEU A 511 -11.65 -7.28 44.86
N ALA A 512 -11.86 -8.60 44.77
CA ALA A 512 -11.19 -9.57 45.65
C ALA A 512 -9.66 -9.57 45.47
N TYR A 513 -9.17 -9.24 44.27
CA TYR A 513 -7.75 -9.18 43.95
C TYR A 513 -7.08 -7.90 44.50
N LEU A 514 -7.82 -6.79 44.59
CA LEU A 514 -7.34 -5.52 45.16
C LEU A 514 -6.78 -5.70 46.58
N SER A 515 -7.47 -6.50 47.40
CA SER A 515 -7.08 -6.79 48.79
C SER A 515 -5.73 -7.51 48.96
N ARG A 516 -5.17 -8.06 47.88
CA ARG A 516 -3.93 -8.85 47.88
C ARG A 516 -2.74 -8.09 47.29
N LEU A 517 -2.97 -6.91 46.74
CA LEU A 517 -1.95 -6.12 46.07
C LEU A 517 -1.30 -5.15 47.08
N PRO A 518 0.03 -4.96 47.03
CA PRO A 518 0.74 -4.01 47.88
C PRO A 518 0.58 -2.58 47.35
N VAL A 519 -0.67 -2.14 47.20
CA VAL A 519 -1.03 -0.82 46.69
C VAL A 519 -1.41 0.09 47.85
N SER A 520 -1.15 1.38 47.67
CA SER A 520 -1.45 2.41 48.67
C SER A 520 -2.48 3.42 48.19
N VAL A 521 -2.63 3.56 46.86
CA VAL A 521 -3.46 4.61 46.25
C VAL A 521 -4.32 4.03 45.13
N LEU A 522 -5.56 4.50 45.04
CA LEU A 522 -6.49 4.23 43.96
C LEU A 522 -6.80 5.53 43.21
N LYS A 523 -6.49 5.62 41.92
CA LYS A 523 -6.86 6.76 41.08
C LYS A 523 -8.13 6.42 40.31
N LEU A 524 -9.20 7.17 40.58
CA LEU A 524 -10.49 7.00 39.90
C LEU A 524 -10.47 7.72 38.56
N ASP A 525 -10.77 6.97 37.49
CA ASP A 525 -10.83 7.52 36.13
C ASP A 525 -11.83 8.68 36.01
N GLY A 526 -11.51 9.63 35.13
CA GLY A 526 -12.32 10.82 34.90
C GLY A 526 -13.74 10.55 34.39
N SER A 527 -14.06 9.35 33.89
CA SER A 527 -15.45 8.96 33.56
C SER A 527 -16.38 9.02 34.78
N PHE A 528 -15.91 8.64 35.97
CA PHE A 528 -16.69 8.70 37.20
C PHE A 528 -16.92 10.14 37.68
N VAL A 529 -15.96 11.03 37.44
CA VAL A 529 -16.03 12.45 37.85
C VAL A 529 -16.85 13.29 36.86
N ARG A 530 -16.91 12.89 35.59
CA ARG A 530 -17.75 13.53 34.56
C ARG A 530 -19.26 13.37 34.83
N GLY A 531 -19.68 12.34 35.57
CA GLY A 531 -21.08 12.14 35.99
C GLY A 531 -21.64 13.22 36.93
N PHE A 532 -20.78 14.07 37.51
CA PHE A 532 -21.18 15.10 38.50
C PHE A 532 -21.65 16.44 37.92
N ARG A 533 -21.87 16.54 36.61
CA ARG A 533 -22.28 17.80 35.93
C ARG A 533 -23.66 18.29 36.39
N TYR A 534 -23.79 19.61 36.53
CA TYR A 534 -25.06 20.31 36.81
C TYR A 534 -25.55 21.19 35.64
N ASP A 535 -24.70 21.49 34.65
CA ASP A 535 -24.89 22.69 33.81
C ASP A 535 -25.58 22.48 32.44
N ASP A 536 -26.20 21.34 32.16
CA ASP A 536 -26.84 21.12 30.84
C ASP A 536 -28.22 20.44 30.90
N GLY A 537 -29.02 20.72 31.93
CA GLY A 537 -30.43 20.31 31.98
C GLY A 537 -30.70 18.79 32.08
N ALA A 538 -29.66 17.95 32.04
CA ALA A 538 -29.72 16.55 32.38
C ALA A 538 -29.50 16.38 33.89
N HIS A 539 -30.48 15.80 34.58
CA HIS A 539 -30.32 15.42 35.98
C HIS A 539 -29.12 14.48 36.13
N PRO A 540 -28.17 14.76 37.05
CA PRO A 540 -27.09 13.81 37.34
C PRO A 540 -27.71 12.48 37.76
N ASN A 541 -27.23 11.38 37.20
CA ASN A 541 -27.69 10.06 37.58
C ASN A 541 -27.29 9.82 39.06
N PRO A 542 -28.24 9.69 40.00
CA PRO A 542 -27.92 9.50 41.42
C PRO A 542 -27.08 8.23 41.69
N ALA A 543 -27.12 7.28 40.74
CA ALA A 543 -26.33 6.06 40.79
C ALA A 543 -24.83 6.34 40.70
N ASP A 544 -24.38 7.33 39.92
CA ASP A 544 -22.95 7.57 39.71
C ASP A 544 -22.28 8.10 40.99
N GLU A 545 -22.95 8.99 41.72
CA GLU A 545 -22.49 9.46 43.04
C GLU A 545 -22.46 8.34 44.07
N THR A 546 -23.48 7.47 44.06
CA THR A 546 -23.54 6.31 44.96
C THR A 546 -22.41 5.31 44.67
N ILE A 547 -22.06 5.11 43.39
CA ILE A 547 -20.96 4.23 42.97
C ILE A 547 -19.62 4.81 43.44
N VAL A 548 -19.37 6.11 43.21
CA VAL A 548 -18.13 6.76 43.66
C VAL A 548 -18.02 6.71 45.18
N GLU A 549 -19.10 6.96 45.90
CA GLU A 549 -19.12 6.84 47.37
C GLU A 549 -18.82 5.42 47.85
N ALA A 550 -19.43 4.41 47.25
CA ALA A 550 -19.16 3.02 47.59
C ALA A 550 -17.69 2.64 47.31
N LEU A 551 -17.11 3.13 46.21
CA LEU A 551 -15.71 2.88 45.85
C LEU A 551 -14.74 3.56 46.82
N VAL A 552 -15.00 4.83 47.18
CA VAL A 552 -14.18 5.57 48.14
C VAL A 552 -14.20 4.88 49.51
N GLN A 553 -15.39 4.52 50.00
CA GLN A 553 -15.53 3.81 51.27
C GLN A 553 -14.85 2.44 51.26
N LEU A 554 -14.92 1.70 50.14
CA LEU A 554 -14.24 0.43 49.99
C LEU A 554 -12.72 0.60 50.04
N ALA A 555 -12.18 1.55 49.28
CA ALA A 555 -10.75 1.85 49.25
C ALA A 555 -10.23 2.21 50.66
N HIS A 556 -10.93 3.08 51.38
CA HIS A 556 -10.58 3.44 52.76
C HIS A 556 -10.61 2.25 53.73
N ARG A 557 -11.60 1.36 53.61
CA ARG A 557 -11.65 0.13 54.43
C ARG A 557 -10.51 -0.84 54.14
N LEU A 558 -9.93 -0.77 52.95
CA LEU A 558 -8.74 -1.51 52.56
C LEU A 558 -7.44 -0.76 52.91
N GLY A 559 -7.53 0.43 53.53
CA GLY A 559 -6.39 1.25 53.91
C GLY A 559 -5.75 2.03 52.75
N LEU A 560 -6.46 2.18 51.63
CA LEU A 560 -6.00 2.89 50.44
C LEU A 560 -6.49 4.33 50.47
N THR A 561 -5.70 5.28 49.97
CA THR A 561 -6.17 6.64 49.68
C THR A 561 -6.71 6.74 48.26
N VAL A 562 -7.62 7.68 48.01
CA VAL A 562 -8.28 7.85 46.72
C VAL A 562 -7.94 9.21 46.10
N THR A 563 -7.54 9.17 44.84
CA THR A 563 -7.32 10.33 43.99
C THR A 563 -8.38 10.37 42.90
N ALA A 564 -9.11 11.46 42.77
CA ALA A 564 -10.07 11.66 41.69
C ALA A 564 -9.43 12.44 40.54
N GLU A 565 -9.50 11.91 39.32
CA GLU A 565 -8.98 12.56 38.12
C GLU A 565 -10.02 13.40 37.38
N CYS A 566 -9.56 14.23 36.45
CA CYS A 566 -10.40 15.12 35.63
C CYS A 566 -11.36 16.02 36.46
N VAL A 567 -10.89 16.53 37.60
CA VAL A 567 -11.62 17.56 38.37
C VAL A 567 -11.50 18.90 37.66
N GLU A 568 -12.59 19.35 37.03
CA GLU A 568 -12.62 20.55 36.18
C GLU A 568 -13.38 21.72 36.82
N THR A 569 -14.28 21.43 37.76
CA THR A 569 -15.18 22.44 38.35
C THR A 569 -15.15 22.42 39.88
N VAL A 570 -15.42 23.58 40.50
CA VAL A 570 -15.55 23.70 41.96
C VAL A 570 -16.68 22.80 42.49
N GLY A 571 -17.76 22.64 41.72
CA GLY A 571 -18.88 21.76 42.07
C GLY A 571 -18.48 20.28 42.16
N GLN A 572 -17.63 19.79 41.25
CA GLN A 572 -17.06 18.45 41.31
C GLN A 572 -16.18 18.27 42.56
N ALA A 573 -15.27 19.21 42.81
CA ALA A 573 -14.38 19.15 43.97
C ALA A 573 -15.15 19.15 45.30
N ALA A 574 -16.17 20.00 45.45
CA ALA A 574 -17.00 20.06 46.64
C ALA A 574 -17.80 18.77 46.88
N ARG A 575 -18.21 18.06 45.82
CA ARG A 575 -18.90 16.78 45.94
C ARG A 575 -17.94 15.65 46.28
N LEU A 576 -16.80 15.57 45.60
CA LEU A 576 -15.75 14.60 45.91
C LEU A 576 -15.27 14.73 47.36
N ARG A 577 -15.13 15.96 47.87
CA ARG A 577 -14.86 16.21 49.30
C ARG A 577 -15.95 15.67 50.21
N ARG A 578 -17.23 15.90 49.89
CA ARG A 578 -18.36 15.37 50.68
C ARG A 578 -18.41 13.84 50.72
N VAL A 579 -18.02 13.20 49.62
CA VAL A 579 -17.91 11.74 49.50
C VAL A 579 -16.70 11.18 50.27
N GLY A 580 -15.77 12.06 50.68
CA GLY A 580 -14.57 11.68 51.43
C GLY A 580 -13.37 11.35 50.54
N CYS A 581 -13.35 11.77 49.27
CA CYS A 581 -12.17 11.60 48.43
C CYS A 581 -10.97 12.41 48.99
N ASP A 582 -9.78 11.83 49.00
CA ASP A 582 -8.61 12.42 49.68
C ASP A 582 -7.97 13.52 48.84
N THR A 583 -7.67 13.23 47.57
CA THR A 583 -7.02 14.18 46.65
C THR A 583 -7.75 14.29 45.32
N GLY A 584 -7.62 15.44 44.68
CA GLY A 584 -8.16 15.75 43.36
C GLY A 584 -7.07 16.21 42.41
N GLN A 585 -7.22 15.81 41.15
CA GLN A 585 -6.35 16.20 40.06
C GLN A 585 -7.19 16.61 38.84
N GLY A 586 -6.84 17.73 38.21
CA GLY A 586 -7.55 18.19 37.02
C GLY A 586 -7.34 19.67 36.73
N TRP A 587 -8.01 20.15 35.68
CA TRP A 587 -7.84 21.52 35.18
C TRP A 587 -8.40 22.60 36.11
N LEU A 588 -9.23 22.23 37.09
CA LEU A 588 -9.63 23.14 38.17
C LEU A 588 -8.41 23.73 38.88
N TYR A 589 -7.39 22.90 39.13
CA TYR A 589 -6.20 23.30 39.88
C TYR A 589 -5.11 23.83 38.97
N SER A 590 -4.70 23.01 37.99
CA SER A 590 -3.71 23.38 36.99
C SER A 590 -3.68 22.34 35.86
N ARG A 591 -3.30 22.80 34.67
CA ARG A 591 -2.76 21.92 33.64
C ARG A 591 -1.37 21.42 34.03
N ALA A 592 -0.84 20.47 33.28
CA ALA A 592 0.57 20.12 33.35
C ALA A 592 1.43 21.36 33.04
N VAL A 593 2.40 21.65 33.90
CA VAL A 593 3.21 22.88 33.83
C VAL A 593 4.68 22.59 34.09
N ALA A 594 5.55 23.54 33.72
CA ALA A 594 6.97 23.47 34.00
C ALA A 594 7.27 23.41 35.52
N PRO A 595 8.40 22.80 35.93
CA PRO A 595 8.73 22.59 37.35
C PRO A 595 8.81 23.88 38.19
N ASP A 596 9.20 25.00 37.58
CA ASP A 596 9.30 26.30 38.27
C ASP A 596 7.92 26.88 38.66
N VAL A 597 6.86 26.47 37.94
CA VAL A 597 5.48 26.85 38.28
C VAL A 597 5.03 26.08 39.52
N ILE A 598 5.30 24.78 39.57
CA ILE A 598 5.01 23.93 40.74
C ILE A 598 5.75 24.44 41.97
N ALA A 599 7.04 24.78 41.86
CA ALA A 599 7.82 25.30 42.98
C ALA A 599 7.15 26.53 43.63
N ARG A 600 6.56 27.42 42.82
CA ARG A 600 5.81 28.58 43.32
C ARG A 600 4.49 28.21 43.99
N MET A 601 3.79 27.17 43.50
CA MET A 601 2.57 26.66 44.13
C MET A 601 2.88 26.08 45.52
N ILE A 602 3.96 25.31 45.63
CA ILE A 602 4.45 24.75 46.91
C ILE A 602 4.86 25.88 47.87
N GLY A 603 5.65 26.84 47.40
CA GLY A 603 6.15 27.94 48.24
C GLY A 603 5.04 28.86 48.78
N ARG A 604 3.96 29.09 48.01
CA ARG A 604 2.79 29.87 48.48
C ARG A 604 2.07 29.20 49.65
N GLN A 605 2.06 27.87 49.72
CA GLN A 605 1.43 27.13 50.80
C GLN A 605 2.24 27.21 52.09
N ALA A 606 3.57 27.11 52.00
CA ALA A 606 4.46 27.31 53.14
C ALA A 606 4.31 28.71 53.76
N ALA A 607 4.15 29.75 52.93
CA ALA A 607 3.92 31.13 53.40
C ALA A 607 2.55 31.32 54.09
N SER A 608 1.50 30.66 53.59
CA SER A 608 0.16 30.71 54.20
C SER A 608 0.06 29.95 55.52
N ALA A 609 0.85 28.89 55.70
CA ALA A 609 0.88 28.10 56.95
C ALA A 609 1.70 28.77 58.07
N ALA A 610 2.65 29.65 57.72
CA ALA A 610 3.55 30.30 58.67
C ALA A 610 2.98 31.59 59.32
N SER A 611 1.74 31.99 59.02
CA SER A 611 1.06 33.14 59.65
C SER A 611 -0.18 32.69 60.45
N PRO A 612 -0.02 32.27 61.72
CA PRO A 612 -1.16 32.03 62.58
C PRO A 612 -1.52 33.33 63.32
N GLU A 613 -2.47 34.10 62.78
CA GLU A 613 -3.39 35.03 63.49
C GLU A 613 -3.87 36.15 62.54
N GLN A 614 -5.12 36.04 62.06
CA GLN A 614 -6.17 37.07 62.16
C GLN A 614 -7.44 36.64 61.38
N ASP A 615 -8.59 36.91 62.01
CA ASP A 615 -9.97 36.53 61.68
C ASP A 615 -10.45 36.73 60.22
N GLY A 616 -11.29 35.79 59.77
CA GLY A 616 -12.18 35.91 58.59
C GLY A 616 -12.04 34.76 57.58
N PRO A 617 -13.12 34.32 56.89
CA PRO A 617 -13.02 33.24 55.90
C PRO A 617 -12.13 33.70 54.75
N ALA A 618 -10.90 33.16 54.71
CA ALA A 618 -9.94 33.46 53.66
C ALA A 618 -10.48 32.94 52.31
N PRO A 619 -10.41 33.73 51.23
CA PRO A 619 -10.70 33.21 49.90
C PRO A 619 -9.67 32.14 49.55
N HIS A 620 -10.15 31.01 49.03
CA HIS A 620 -9.31 29.91 48.56
C HIS A 620 -8.19 30.44 47.65
N PRO A 621 -6.94 29.97 47.79
CA PRO A 621 -5.80 30.43 46.99
C PRO A 621 -5.86 30.04 45.50
N PHE A 622 -6.99 29.49 45.04
CA PHE A 622 -7.24 28.99 43.69
C PHE A 622 -8.47 29.63 43.04
N VAL A 623 -8.90 30.82 43.50
CA VAL A 623 -9.91 31.65 42.83
C VAL A 623 -9.24 32.84 42.16
#